data_AF-A0A9P6CAZ8-F1
#
_entry.id   AF-A0A9P6CAZ8-F1
#
_cell.length_a   1.000
_cell.length_b   1.000
_cell.length_c   1.000
_cell.angle_alpha   90.00
_cell.angle_beta   90.00
_cell.angle_gamma   90.00
#
_symmetry.space_group_name_H-M   'P 1'
#
loop_
_entity.id
_entity.type
_entity.pdbx_description
1 polymer ?
#
loop_
_entity_poly.entity_id
_entity_poly.type
_entity_poly.pdbx_seq_one_letter_code
_entity_poly.pdbx_strand_id
1 'polypeptide(L)'
;MREEMEEGKFTADGMYVRTFDPHGVHDRWMDGLNEKEIKIARKRKKHQEKLQRQKQEEEERELRESGGKESMEKQLLPYLKKGETVLEALQRLGAQAKKKQAKNKKSSKLPSDAMAVDPSNPKPSPTDVELITHLASNLMSLGDIEVYSKTYEELVRDVRRSGIVDQNWDPPSADVKFEYKWDVPGTDDSQTFGPFAEEDMQSWFKASYFGPLGEKVKVRPVGGEWAAWDDVFG
;
A
#
# COMPACT_ATOMS: atom_id res chain seq x y z
N MET A 1 -25.68 30.38 61.96
CA MET A 1 -25.42 29.78 63.28
C MET A 1 -25.72 28.27 63.26
N ARG A 2 -25.16 27.53 62.30
CA ARG A 2 -25.34 26.08 62.19
C ARG A 2 -24.15 25.39 61.51
N GLU A 3 -22.99 26.05 61.56
CA GLU A 3 -21.75 25.64 60.89
C GLU A 3 -20.57 25.57 61.89
N GLU A 4 -20.83 25.82 63.18
CA GLU A 4 -19.90 25.54 64.28
C GLU A 4 -20.19 24.20 64.97
N MET A 5 -21.05 23.36 64.39
CA MET A 5 -21.37 22.03 64.94
C MET A 5 -20.47 20.91 64.41
N GLU A 6 -19.46 21.22 63.60
CA GLU A 6 -18.57 20.22 63.00
C GLU A 6 -17.23 20.05 63.72
N GLU A 7 -16.88 20.92 64.67
CA GLU A 7 -15.67 20.73 65.48
C GLU A 7 -16.01 20.73 66.97
N GLY A 8 -16.08 19.51 67.54
CA GLY A 8 -15.89 19.22 68.95
C GLY A 8 -17.04 19.52 69.92
N LYS A 9 -17.22 18.63 70.89
CA LYS A 9 -18.19 18.79 71.98
C LYS A 9 -17.47 19.25 73.24
N PHE A 10 -17.97 20.29 73.89
CA PHE A 10 -17.57 20.63 75.24
C PHE A 10 -18.20 19.65 76.24
N THR A 11 -17.41 19.12 77.17
CA THR A 11 -17.95 18.42 78.34
C THR A 11 -18.53 19.43 79.33
N ALA A 12 -19.42 18.98 80.22
CA ALA A 12 -20.09 19.86 81.20
C ALA A 12 -19.11 20.58 82.16
N ASP A 13 -17.87 20.10 82.27
CA ASP A 13 -16.78 20.71 83.04
C ASP A 13 -15.95 21.73 82.23
N GLY A 14 -16.41 22.14 81.05
CA GLY A 14 -15.79 23.20 80.25
C GLY A 14 -14.55 22.78 79.46
N MET A 15 -14.28 21.47 79.32
CA MET A 15 -13.17 20.97 78.51
C MET A 15 -13.65 20.59 77.10
N TYR A 16 -12.97 21.13 76.08
CA TYR A 16 -13.28 20.89 74.68
C TYR A 16 -12.73 19.53 74.21
N VAL A 17 -13.60 18.66 73.70
CA VAL A 17 -13.22 17.37 73.10
C VAL A 17 -13.49 17.41 71.60
N ARG A 18 -12.42 17.48 70.79
CA ARG A 18 -12.50 17.47 69.32
C ARG A 18 -13.00 16.10 68.85
N THR A 19 -14.13 16.06 68.15
CA THR A 19 -14.65 14.83 67.54
C THR A 19 -13.82 14.52 66.30
N PHE A 20 -13.14 13.37 66.31
CA PHE A 20 -12.34 12.91 65.17
C PHE A 20 -13.26 12.60 63.99
N ASP A 21 -13.04 13.25 62.84
CA ASP A 21 -13.78 13.01 61.60
C ASP A 21 -13.48 11.60 61.07
N PRO A 22 -14.47 10.68 61.00
CA PRO A 22 -14.29 9.34 60.44
C PRO A 22 -13.94 9.34 58.94
N HIS A 23 -14.19 10.45 58.24
CA HIS A 23 -13.83 10.64 56.84
C HIS A 23 -12.50 11.39 56.65
N GLY A 24 -11.81 11.79 57.72
CA GLY A 24 -10.48 12.42 57.66
C GLY A 24 -9.36 11.47 57.20
N VAL A 25 -9.65 10.17 57.05
CA VAL A 25 -8.72 9.16 56.55
C VAL A 25 -8.87 9.03 55.03
N HIS A 26 -8.60 10.12 54.31
CA HIS A 26 -8.42 10.05 52.86
C HIS A 26 -7.03 9.47 52.57
N ASP A 27 -7.00 8.54 51.61
CA ASP A 27 -5.84 7.77 51.13
C ASP A 27 -5.39 6.52 51.93
N ARG A 28 -6.29 5.54 52.07
CA ARG A 28 -5.93 4.16 52.48
C ARG A 28 -5.35 3.27 51.36
N TRP A 29 -5.33 3.74 50.11
CA TRP A 29 -4.79 2.97 48.99
C TRP A 29 -3.26 2.91 48.96
N MET A 30 -2.58 3.71 49.79
CA MET A 30 -1.14 3.63 50.02
C MET A 30 -0.78 2.95 51.34
N ASP A 31 -1.79 2.52 52.12
CA ASP A 31 -1.59 1.89 53.42
C ASP A 31 -1.04 0.47 53.22
N GLY A 32 0.18 0.22 53.70
CA GLY A 32 0.94 -1.02 53.48
C GLY A 32 1.99 -0.97 52.37
N LEU A 33 2.13 0.13 51.61
CA LEU A 33 3.25 0.31 50.69
C LEU A 33 4.44 0.96 51.38
N ASN A 34 5.61 0.32 51.25
CA ASN A 34 6.85 0.93 51.73
C ASN A 34 7.32 2.02 50.75
N GLU A 35 7.80 3.16 51.27
CA GLU A 35 8.37 4.24 50.45
C GLU A 35 9.50 3.75 49.53
N LYS A 36 10.23 2.72 49.96
CA LYS A 36 11.25 2.02 49.17
C LYS A 36 10.66 1.29 47.96
N GLU A 37 9.51 0.63 48.10
CA GLU A 37 8.83 -0.09 47.01
C GLU A 37 8.28 0.88 45.96
N ILE A 38 7.69 1.99 46.41
CA ILE A 38 7.22 3.07 45.52
C ILE A 38 8.40 3.66 44.72
N LYS A 39 9.55 3.87 45.35
CA LYS A 39 10.78 4.34 44.66
C LYS A 39 11.29 3.31 43.65
N ILE A 40 11.24 2.02 43.94
CA ILE A 40 11.65 0.94 43.01
C ILE A 40 10.68 0.86 41.83
N ALA A 41 9.37 0.89 42.08
CA ALA A 41 8.34 0.88 41.04
C ALA A 41 8.47 2.09 40.09
N ARG A 42 8.73 3.29 40.64
CA ARG A 42 8.97 4.51 39.84
C ARG A 42 10.22 4.39 38.98
N LYS A 43 11.30 3.80 39.49
CA LYS A 43 12.53 3.53 38.71
C LYS A 43 12.28 2.51 37.59
N ARG A 44 11.54 1.42 37.86
CA ARG A 44 11.18 0.41 36.87
C ARG A 44 10.29 0.99 35.77
N LYS A 45 9.27 1.78 36.12
CA LYS A 45 8.42 2.48 35.15
C LYS A 45 9.22 3.44 34.29
N LYS A 46 10.07 4.28 34.89
CA LYS A 46 10.94 5.21 34.15
C LYS A 46 11.91 4.47 33.22
N HIS A 47 12.42 3.32 33.65
CA HIS A 47 13.29 2.47 32.83
C HIS A 47 12.53 1.87 31.64
N GLN A 48 11.34 1.30 31.86
CA GLN A 48 10.48 0.78 30.80
C GLN A 48 10.04 1.87 29.83
N GLU A 49 9.62 3.02 30.32
CA GLU A 49 9.21 4.17 29.51
C GLU A 49 10.39 4.71 28.68
N LYS A 50 11.60 4.75 29.25
CA LYS A 50 12.81 5.13 28.51
C LYS A 50 13.18 4.10 27.44
N LEU A 51 12.96 2.81 27.68
CA LEU A 51 13.16 1.74 26.71
C LEU A 51 12.12 1.80 25.59
N GLN A 52 10.85 1.99 25.92
CA GLN A 52 9.77 2.14 24.94
C GLN A 52 9.99 3.39 24.09
N ARG A 53 10.35 4.52 24.70
CA ARG A 53 10.64 5.75 23.97
C ARG A 53 11.84 5.61 23.04
N GLN A 54 12.94 4.99 23.51
CA GLN A 54 14.09 4.70 22.65
C GLN A 54 13.72 3.76 21.50
N LYS A 55 12.90 2.74 21.76
CA LYS A 55 12.44 1.82 20.72
C LYS A 55 11.56 2.52 19.67
N GLN A 56 10.64 3.37 20.10
CA GLN A 56 9.80 4.17 19.19
C GLN A 56 10.64 5.16 18.38
N GLU A 57 11.61 5.83 19.01
CA GLU A 57 12.49 6.78 18.35
C GLU A 57 13.44 6.10 17.34
N GLU A 58 13.87 4.87 17.63
CA GLU A 58 14.65 4.04 16.71
C GLU A 58 13.79 3.52 15.56
N GLU A 59 12.57 3.07 15.81
CA GLU A 59 11.60 2.66 14.79
C GLU A 59 11.20 3.85 13.89
N GLU A 60 11.01 5.04 14.46
CA GLU A 60 10.74 6.28 13.72
C GLU A 60 11.96 6.71 12.89
N ARG A 61 13.18 6.56 13.42
CA ARG A 61 14.42 6.83 12.69
C ARG A 61 14.61 5.83 11.55
N GLU A 62 14.42 4.54 11.78
CA GLU A 62 14.48 3.49 10.75
C GLU A 62 13.38 3.68 9.69
N LEU A 63 12.19 4.12 10.08
CA LEU A 63 11.12 4.46 9.14
C LEU A 63 11.51 5.66 8.27
N ARG A 64 12.17 6.66 8.86
CA ARG A 64 12.68 7.83 8.14
C ARG A 64 13.86 7.47 7.23
N GLU A 65 14.72 6.55 7.64
CA GLU A 65 15.90 6.08 6.90
C GLU A 65 15.55 5.06 5.80
N SER A 66 14.51 4.24 5.99
CA SER A 66 13.99 3.29 4.97
C SER A 66 13.19 3.96 3.85
N GLY A 67 13.08 5.29 3.88
CA GLY A 67 12.31 6.09 2.92
C GLY A 67 10.81 6.06 3.17
N GLY A 68 10.38 5.56 4.32
CA GLY A 68 9.00 5.60 4.78
C GLY A 68 8.01 4.86 3.88
N LYS A 69 6.74 5.16 4.13
CA LYS A 69 5.60 4.80 3.28
C LYS A 69 5.85 5.17 1.82
N GLU A 70 6.42 6.34 1.58
CA GLU A 70 6.53 6.95 0.25
C GLU A 70 7.54 6.21 -0.65
N SER A 71 8.54 5.55 -0.06
CA SER A 71 9.42 4.63 -0.79
C SER A 71 8.67 3.41 -1.32
N MET A 72 7.76 2.84 -0.53
CA MET A 72 6.90 1.73 -0.96
C MET A 72 5.89 2.18 -2.02
N GLU A 73 5.32 3.39 -1.87
CA GLU A 73 4.47 4.00 -2.91
C GLU A 73 5.25 4.19 -4.22
N LYS A 74 6.51 4.62 -4.16
CA LYS A 74 7.39 4.73 -5.32
C LYS A 74 7.65 3.38 -5.99
N GLN A 75 7.81 2.31 -5.21
CA GLN A 75 7.97 0.95 -5.74
C GLN A 75 6.69 0.40 -6.38
N LEU A 76 5.53 0.92 -6.00
CA LEU A 76 4.23 0.49 -6.50
C LEU A 76 3.89 1.13 -7.87
N LEU A 77 4.41 2.33 -8.14
CA LEU A 77 4.16 3.08 -9.40
C LEU A 77 4.45 2.32 -10.71
N PRO A 78 5.55 1.56 -10.87
CA PRO A 78 5.85 0.86 -12.12
C PRO A 78 4.80 -0.19 -12.52
N TYR A 79 3.98 -0.67 -11.58
CA TYR A 79 3.00 -1.72 -11.83
C TYR A 79 1.59 -1.19 -12.18
N LEU A 80 1.36 0.10 -11.93
CA LEU A 80 0.12 0.81 -12.19
C LEU A 80 0.16 1.50 -13.55
N LYS A 81 -0.97 1.54 -14.26
CA LYS A 81 -1.16 2.44 -15.40
C LYS A 81 -1.59 3.83 -14.93
N LYS A 82 -1.44 4.84 -15.78
CA LYS A 82 -1.95 6.19 -15.47
C LYS A 82 -3.48 6.15 -15.40
N GLY A 83 -4.04 6.79 -14.37
CA GLY A 83 -5.48 6.85 -14.14
C GLY A 83 -6.11 5.61 -13.48
N GLU A 84 -5.38 4.49 -13.36
CA GLU A 84 -5.86 3.31 -12.63
C GLU A 84 -5.70 3.48 -11.11
N THR A 85 -6.62 2.89 -10.35
CA THR A 85 -6.45 2.62 -8.92
C THR A 85 -5.66 1.33 -8.69
N VAL A 86 -5.10 1.17 -7.48
CA VAL A 86 -4.39 -0.07 -7.10
C VAL A 86 -5.30 -1.30 -7.23
N LEU A 87 -6.59 -1.16 -6.89
CA LEU A 87 -7.56 -2.24 -7.01
C LEU A 87 -7.86 -2.60 -8.47
N GLU A 88 -8.02 -1.61 -9.35
CA GLU A 88 -8.21 -1.84 -10.79
C GLU A 88 -6.98 -2.50 -11.44
N ALA A 89 -5.77 -2.08 -11.04
CA ALA A 89 -4.55 -2.71 -11.51
C ALA A 89 -4.44 -4.18 -11.08
N LEU A 90 -4.84 -4.51 -9.83
CA LEU A 90 -4.93 -5.89 -9.37
C LEU A 90 -5.96 -6.70 -10.17
N GLN A 91 -7.12 -6.13 -10.48
CA GLN A 91 -8.14 -6.77 -11.32
C GLN A 91 -7.62 -7.04 -12.73
N ARG A 92 -6.94 -6.05 -13.35
CA ARG A 92 -6.31 -6.18 -14.67
C ARG A 92 -5.26 -7.28 -14.68
N LEU A 93 -4.31 -7.26 -13.74
CA LEU A 93 -3.25 -8.26 -13.63
C LEU A 93 -3.82 -9.65 -13.35
N GLY A 94 -4.84 -9.75 -12.49
CA GLY A 94 -5.58 -10.99 -12.24
C GLY A 94 -6.28 -11.54 -13.48
N ALA A 95 -6.89 -10.68 -14.30
CA ALA A 95 -7.51 -11.08 -15.57
C ALA A 95 -6.46 -11.56 -16.59
N GLN A 96 -5.31 -10.87 -16.68
CA GLN A 96 -4.20 -11.28 -17.54
C GLN A 96 -3.62 -12.64 -17.13
N ALA A 97 -3.45 -12.88 -15.82
CA ALA A 97 -3.01 -14.17 -15.30
C ALA A 97 -3.98 -15.31 -15.69
N LYS A 98 -5.29 -15.09 -15.55
CA LYS A 98 -6.32 -16.05 -15.99
C LYS A 98 -6.27 -16.30 -17.50
N LYS A 99 -6.09 -15.25 -18.32
CA LYS A 99 -5.99 -15.38 -19.80
C LYS A 99 -4.75 -16.19 -20.21
N LYS A 100 -3.60 -15.97 -19.56
CA LYS A 100 -2.37 -16.77 -19.78
C LYS A 100 -2.57 -18.24 -19.40
N GLN A 101 -3.20 -18.53 -18.27
CA GLN A 101 -3.52 -19.90 -17.87
C GLN A 101 -4.49 -20.58 -18.86
N ALA A 102 -5.49 -19.86 -19.36
CA ALA A 102 -6.43 -20.38 -20.35
C ALA A 102 -5.77 -20.68 -21.70
N LYS A 103 -4.80 -19.86 -22.14
CA LYS A 103 -4.00 -20.11 -23.36
C LYS A 103 -3.09 -21.35 -23.19
N ASN A 104 -2.42 -21.51 -22.05
CA ASN A 104 -1.59 -22.70 -21.79
C ASN A 104 -2.39 -24.01 -21.74
N LYS A 105 -3.64 -23.97 -21.24
CA LYS A 105 -4.52 -25.15 -21.21
C LYS A 105 -5.07 -25.53 -22.59
N LYS A 106 -5.08 -24.60 -23.55
CA LYS A 106 -5.42 -24.86 -24.96
C LYS A 106 -4.23 -25.39 -25.76
N SER A 107 -3.00 -24.97 -25.44
CA SER A 107 -1.78 -25.53 -26.06
C SER A 107 -1.39 -26.90 -25.50
N SER A 108 -1.83 -27.26 -24.28
CA SER A 108 -1.57 -28.57 -23.67
C SER A 108 -2.54 -29.69 -24.10
N LYS A 109 -3.32 -29.51 -25.18
CA LYS A 109 -4.20 -30.55 -25.76
C LYS A 109 -3.47 -31.44 -26.79
N LEU A 110 -2.19 -31.73 -26.57
CA LEU A 110 -1.56 -32.96 -27.07
C LEU A 110 -1.51 -33.97 -25.92
N PRO A 111 -1.78 -35.27 -26.17
CA PRO A 111 -1.87 -36.24 -25.10
C PRO A 111 -0.46 -36.63 -24.66
N SER A 112 0.00 -36.10 -23.54
CA SER A 112 1.08 -36.73 -22.78
C SER A 112 0.62 -36.91 -21.34
N ASP A 113 0.23 -38.13 -21.08
CA ASP A 113 0.12 -38.74 -19.76
C ASP A 113 1.45 -38.59 -19.01
N ALA A 114 1.49 -37.74 -17.98
CA ALA A 114 2.47 -37.78 -16.91
C ALA A 114 2.15 -36.69 -15.86
N MET A 115 1.62 -37.13 -14.72
CA MET A 115 1.84 -36.43 -13.46
C MET A 115 3.35 -36.45 -13.14
N ALA A 116 4.07 -35.38 -13.48
CA ALA A 116 5.40 -35.13 -12.96
C ALA A 116 5.36 -33.82 -12.17
N VAL A 117 5.03 -33.94 -10.87
CA VAL A 117 5.36 -32.91 -9.89
C VAL A 117 6.85 -33.06 -9.62
N ASP A 118 7.66 -32.29 -10.35
CA ASP A 118 9.09 -32.16 -10.11
C ASP A 118 9.32 -31.27 -8.86
N PRO A 119 9.96 -31.77 -7.79
CA PRO A 119 10.21 -31.02 -6.56
C PRO A 119 11.37 -30.00 -6.67
N SER A 120 11.93 -29.78 -7.87
CA SER A 120 13.10 -28.91 -8.07
C SER A 120 12.81 -27.50 -8.57
N ASN A 121 11.54 -27.11 -8.76
CA ASN A 121 11.24 -25.76 -9.24
C ASN A 121 11.49 -24.73 -8.10
N PRO A 122 12.42 -23.77 -8.27
CA PRO A 122 12.59 -22.70 -7.30
C PRO A 122 11.25 -21.96 -7.18
N LYS A 123 10.91 -21.52 -5.97
CA LYS A 123 9.66 -20.82 -5.62
C LYS A 123 9.20 -19.94 -6.80
N PRO A 124 7.92 -20.01 -7.23
CA PRO A 124 7.45 -19.17 -8.33
C PRO A 124 7.86 -17.74 -8.01
N SER A 125 8.58 -17.09 -8.93
CA SER A 125 8.90 -15.67 -8.81
C SER A 125 7.60 -14.95 -8.46
N PRO A 126 7.60 -14.11 -7.41
CA PRO A 126 6.36 -13.51 -6.93
C PRO A 126 5.69 -12.81 -8.10
N THR A 127 4.44 -13.18 -8.34
CA THR A 127 3.68 -12.57 -9.43
C THR A 127 3.53 -11.07 -9.16
N ASP A 128 3.40 -10.24 -10.20
CA ASP A 128 3.20 -8.79 -10.01
C ASP A 128 2.05 -8.49 -9.04
N VAL A 129 1.02 -9.35 -9.05
CA VAL A 129 -0.10 -9.34 -8.10
C VAL A 129 0.38 -9.51 -6.66
N GLU A 130 1.23 -10.51 -6.38
CA GLU A 130 1.79 -10.76 -5.06
C GLU A 130 2.69 -9.62 -4.57
N LEU A 131 3.45 -8.99 -5.47
CA LEU A 131 4.30 -7.85 -5.13
C LEU A 131 3.45 -6.63 -4.74
N ILE A 132 2.43 -6.30 -5.54
CA ILE A 132 1.51 -5.19 -5.23
C ILE A 132 0.79 -5.44 -3.91
N THR A 133 0.29 -6.67 -3.66
CA THR A 133 -0.40 -6.98 -2.40
C THR A 133 0.53 -6.96 -1.19
N HIS A 134 1.78 -7.39 -1.34
CA HIS A 134 2.77 -7.29 -0.26
C HIS A 134 3.10 -5.83 0.07
N LEU A 135 3.34 -5.00 -0.94
CA LEU A 135 3.60 -3.56 -0.76
C LEU A 135 2.39 -2.86 -0.13
N ALA A 136 1.18 -3.16 -0.60
CA ALA A 136 -0.05 -2.61 -0.04
C ALA A 136 -0.27 -3.04 1.42
N SER A 137 0.00 -4.30 1.77
CA SER A 137 -0.11 -4.80 3.14
C SER A 137 0.87 -4.11 4.09
N ASN A 138 2.11 -3.86 3.63
CA ASN A 138 3.09 -3.11 4.40
C ASN A 138 2.66 -1.65 4.59
N LEU A 139 2.14 -0.99 3.54
CA LEU A 139 1.60 0.37 3.63
C LEU A 139 0.42 0.46 4.63
N MET A 140 -0.47 -0.52 4.64
CA MET A 140 -1.54 -0.59 5.64
C MET A 140 -1.02 -0.76 7.06
N SER A 141 0.03 -1.56 7.26
CA SER A 141 0.68 -1.71 8.57
C SER A 141 1.32 -0.41 9.05
N LEU A 142 1.72 0.47 8.13
CA LEU A 142 2.25 1.80 8.42
C LEU A 142 1.15 2.85 8.68
N GLY A 143 -0.12 2.47 8.54
CA GLY A 143 -1.28 3.31 8.88
C GLY A 143 -2.11 3.78 7.69
N ASP A 144 -1.77 3.39 6.46
CA ASP A 144 -2.51 3.80 5.27
C ASP A 144 -3.57 2.81 4.86
N ILE A 145 -4.80 3.09 5.28
CA ILE A 145 -5.94 2.20 5.05
C ILE A 145 -6.49 2.36 3.62
N GLU A 146 -6.37 3.55 3.03
CA GLU A 146 -6.92 3.90 1.71
C GLU A 146 -6.03 3.49 0.51
N VAL A 147 -4.99 2.67 0.73
CA VAL A 147 -4.00 2.33 -0.32
C VAL A 147 -4.65 1.75 -1.58
N TYR A 148 -5.68 0.91 -1.43
CA TYR A 148 -6.35 0.29 -2.57
C TYR A 148 -7.20 1.26 -3.41
N SER A 149 -7.69 2.32 -2.77
CA SER A 149 -8.53 3.36 -3.38
C SER A 149 -7.70 4.42 -4.10
N LYS A 150 -6.42 4.55 -3.76
CA LYS A 150 -5.53 5.57 -4.34
C LYS A 150 -5.32 5.35 -5.83
N THR A 151 -5.30 6.45 -6.56
CA THR A 151 -4.95 6.50 -7.97
C THR A 151 -3.44 6.62 -8.17
N TYR A 152 -2.96 6.25 -9.36
CA TYR A 152 -1.57 6.47 -9.76
C TYR A 152 -1.10 7.93 -9.53
N GLU A 153 -1.93 8.91 -9.89
CA GLU A 153 -1.56 10.33 -9.79
C GLU A 153 -1.43 10.79 -8.33
N GLU A 154 -2.28 10.29 -7.44
CA GLU A 154 -2.19 10.57 -6.01
C GLU A 154 -0.90 10.01 -5.41
N LEU A 155 -0.52 8.78 -5.78
CA LEU A 155 0.74 8.18 -5.35
C LEU A 155 1.95 8.98 -5.87
N VAL A 156 1.94 9.42 -7.14
CA VAL A 156 2.99 10.28 -7.69
C VAL A 156 3.08 11.60 -6.92
N ARG A 157 1.93 12.20 -6.58
CA ARG A 157 1.88 13.45 -5.81
C ARG A 157 2.43 13.27 -4.40
N ASP A 158 2.09 12.17 -3.73
CA ASP A 158 2.59 11.85 -2.40
C ASP A 158 4.12 11.66 -2.42
N VAL A 159 4.64 10.91 -3.40
CA VAL A 159 6.08 10.70 -3.60
C VAL A 159 6.83 12.01 -3.96
N ARG A 160 6.21 12.93 -4.69
CA ARG A 160 6.79 14.26 -4.96
C ARG A 160 6.76 15.15 -3.73
N ARG A 161 5.70 15.08 -2.92
CA ARG A 161 5.57 15.86 -1.68
C ARG A 161 6.59 15.44 -0.63
N SER A 162 6.94 14.16 -0.57
CA SER A 162 7.94 13.65 0.39
C SER A 162 9.38 14.06 0.05
N GLY A 163 9.63 14.58 -1.16
CA GLY A 163 10.95 15.04 -1.58
C GLY A 163 11.96 13.91 -1.83
N ILE A 164 11.50 12.65 -1.90
CA ILE A 164 12.33 11.50 -2.28
C ILE A 164 12.80 11.59 -3.73
N VAL A 165 12.08 12.35 -4.56
CA VAL A 165 12.36 12.48 -5.99
C VAL A 165 12.26 13.91 -6.47
N ASP A 166 13.07 14.26 -7.47
CA ASP A 166 13.14 15.60 -8.06
C ASP A 166 11.82 16.07 -8.69
N GLN A 167 11.63 17.39 -8.75
CA GLN A 167 10.41 17.98 -9.31
C GLN A 167 10.20 17.68 -10.80
N ASN A 168 11.30 17.46 -11.54
CA ASN A 168 11.29 17.10 -12.97
C ASN A 168 11.30 15.58 -13.21
N TRP A 169 11.09 14.77 -12.18
CA TRP A 169 11.08 13.32 -12.32
C TRP A 169 9.84 12.83 -13.06
N ASP A 170 10.07 12.05 -14.12
CA ASP A 170 9.03 11.34 -14.85
C ASP A 170 8.73 10.01 -14.14
N PRO A 171 7.51 9.83 -13.62
CA PRO A 171 7.18 8.65 -12.84
C PRO A 171 7.08 7.43 -13.77
N PRO A 172 7.65 6.27 -13.38
CA PRO A 172 7.48 5.04 -14.13
C PRO A 172 6.01 4.63 -14.10
N SER A 173 5.49 4.18 -15.24
CA SER A 173 4.11 3.70 -15.41
C SER A 173 4.14 2.38 -16.16
N ALA A 174 3.17 1.52 -15.89
CA ALA A 174 2.91 0.30 -16.65
C ALA A 174 2.24 0.57 -18.01
N ASP A 175 2.08 1.84 -18.41
CA ASP A 175 1.50 2.21 -19.70
C ASP A 175 2.36 1.69 -20.85
N VAL A 176 1.81 0.71 -21.57
CA VAL A 176 2.41 0.21 -22.79
C VAL A 176 2.07 1.18 -23.92
N LYS A 177 3.12 1.75 -24.53
CA LYS A 177 2.99 2.53 -25.75
C LYS A 177 3.02 1.61 -26.97
N PHE A 178 2.21 1.92 -27.96
CA PHE A 178 2.07 1.15 -29.19
C PHE A 178 2.50 1.95 -30.41
N GLU A 179 2.99 1.23 -31.41
CA GLU A 179 3.29 1.74 -32.74
C GLU A 179 2.49 0.92 -33.76
N TYR A 180 1.99 1.58 -34.80
CA TYR A 180 1.32 0.90 -35.90
C TYR A 180 1.93 1.24 -37.25
N LYS A 181 1.72 0.35 -38.20
CA LYS A 181 1.98 0.59 -39.62
C LYS A 181 0.79 0.12 -40.44
N TRP A 182 0.59 0.76 -41.58
CA TRP A 182 -0.44 0.37 -42.54
C TRP A 182 -0.01 -0.90 -43.27
N ASP A 183 -0.95 -1.83 -43.46
CA ASP A 183 -0.77 -3.09 -44.20
C ASP A 183 -1.74 -3.12 -45.39
N VAL A 184 -1.80 -2.01 -46.14
CA VAL A 184 -2.66 -1.86 -47.32
C VAL A 184 -1.81 -1.87 -48.60
N PRO A 185 -2.24 -2.58 -49.66
CA PRO A 185 -1.51 -2.62 -50.92
C PRO A 185 -1.32 -1.22 -51.51
N GLY A 186 -0.05 -0.82 -51.72
CA GLY A 186 0.32 0.48 -52.31
C GLY A 186 0.72 1.57 -51.31
N THR A 187 0.80 1.26 -50.01
CA THR A 187 1.39 2.16 -49.00
C THR A 187 2.80 1.69 -48.65
N ASP A 188 3.73 2.62 -48.42
CA ASP A 188 5.10 2.29 -48.01
C ASP A 188 5.08 1.63 -46.61
N ASP A 189 5.43 0.34 -46.57
CA ASP A 189 5.57 -0.46 -45.34
C ASP A 189 6.61 0.07 -44.34
N SER A 190 7.38 1.09 -44.74
CA SER A 190 8.43 1.73 -43.93
C SER A 190 7.93 2.81 -42.97
N GLN A 191 6.72 3.36 -43.18
CA GLN A 191 6.24 4.43 -42.30
C GLN A 191 5.60 3.85 -41.04
N THR A 192 6.31 4.04 -39.92
CA THR A 192 5.82 3.68 -38.58
C THR A 192 5.23 4.90 -37.89
N PHE A 193 4.03 4.74 -37.33
CA PHE A 193 3.32 5.77 -36.60
C PHE A 193 3.29 5.41 -35.11
N GLY A 194 3.83 6.27 -34.28
CA GLY A 194 3.86 6.10 -32.83
C GLY A 194 4.85 7.05 -32.16
N PRO A 195 5.00 6.99 -30.84
CA PRO A 195 4.34 6.08 -29.90
C PRO A 195 2.97 6.61 -29.39
N PHE A 196 1.93 5.79 -29.42
CA PHE A 196 0.56 6.13 -28.95
C PHE A 196 0.13 5.30 -27.73
N ALA A 197 -0.83 5.80 -26.96
CA ALA A 197 -1.41 5.05 -25.85
C ALA A 197 -2.37 3.96 -26.35
N GLU A 198 -2.61 2.94 -25.51
CA GLU A 198 -3.59 1.90 -25.78
C GLU A 198 -5.00 2.47 -26.06
N GLU A 199 -5.38 3.49 -25.31
CA GLU A 199 -6.70 4.14 -25.41
C GLU A 199 -6.91 4.84 -26.76
N ASP A 200 -5.86 5.50 -27.28
CA ASP A 200 -5.88 6.15 -28.59
C ASP A 200 -6.05 5.11 -29.70
N MET A 201 -5.28 4.02 -29.62
CA MET A 201 -5.36 2.91 -30.57
C MET A 201 -6.76 2.30 -30.59
N GLN A 202 -7.33 2.02 -29.42
CA GLN A 202 -8.70 1.50 -29.30
C GLN A 202 -9.75 2.51 -29.80
N SER A 203 -9.53 3.81 -29.58
CA SER A 203 -10.43 4.85 -30.07
C SER A 203 -10.44 4.92 -31.59
N TRP A 204 -9.28 4.80 -32.24
CA TRP A 204 -9.19 4.75 -33.69
C TRP A 204 -9.79 3.47 -34.30
N PHE A 205 -9.63 2.35 -33.61
CA PHE A 205 -10.31 1.10 -33.96
C PHE A 205 -11.83 1.24 -33.87
N LYS A 206 -12.36 1.80 -32.76
CA LYS A 206 -13.80 2.06 -32.59
C LYS A 206 -14.35 3.01 -33.67
N ALA A 207 -13.55 3.99 -34.08
CA ALA A 207 -13.88 4.90 -35.17
C ALA A 207 -13.70 4.27 -36.58
N SER A 208 -13.40 2.97 -36.67
CA SER A 208 -13.24 2.21 -37.92
C SER A 208 -12.10 2.66 -38.84
N TYR A 209 -11.13 3.44 -38.34
CA TYR A 209 -9.97 3.87 -39.15
C TYR A 209 -9.11 2.67 -39.59
N PHE A 210 -9.02 1.63 -38.76
CA PHE A 210 -8.25 0.42 -39.02
C PHE A 210 -9.04 -0.69 -39.74
N GLY A 211 -10.27 -0.38 -40.16
CA GLY A 211 -11.23 -1.36 -40.69
C GLY A 211 -12.03 -2.05 -39.59
N PRO A 212 -13.07 -2.83 -39.96
CA PRO A 212 -14.02 -3.42 -38.99
C PRO A 212 -13.39 -4.38 -37.99
N LEU A 213 -12.29 -5.03 -38.39
CA LEU A 213 -11.56 -6.03 -37.61
C LEU A 213 -10.07 -5.66 -37.43
N GLY A 214 -9.66 -4.44 -37.83
CA GLY A 214 -8.27 -4.00 -37.68
C GLY A 214 -7.34 -4.58 -38.76
N GLU A 215 -7.90 -5.13 -39.84
CA GLU A 215 -7.19 -5.80 -40.93
C GLU A 215 -6.23 -4.89 -41.72
N LYS A 216 -6.40 -3.57 -41.60
CA LYS A 216 -5.62 -2.60 -42.38
C LYS A 216 -4.32 -2.19 -41.69
N VAL A 217 -4.06 -2.65 -40.46
CA VAL A 217 -2.89 -2.24 -39.68
C VAL A 217 -2.21 -3.41 -38.99
N LYS A 218 -0.89 -3.31 -38.90
CA LYS A 218 -0.07 -4.12 -37.99
C LYS A 218 0.32 -3.26 -36.80
N VAL A 219 0.21 -3.82 -35.60
CA VAL A 219 0.49 -3.11 -34.34
C VAL A 219 1.59 -3.84 -33.60
N ARG A 220 2.45 -3.08 -32.92
CA ARG A 220 3.43 -3.61 -31.96
C ARG A 220 3.46 -2.75 -30.69
N PRO A 221 3.72 -3.33 -29.51
CA PRO A 221 4.22 -2.54 -28.40
C PRO A 221 5.61 -1.98 -28.75
N VAL A 222 5.96 -0.79 -28.26
CA VAL A 222 7.27 -0.17 -28.52
C VAL A 222 8.39 -1.16 -28.15
N GLY A 223 9.22 -1.53 -29.14
CA GLY A 223 10.31 -2.50 -28.97
C GLY A 223 9.93 -3.98 -29.14
N GLY A 224 8.68 -4.29 -29.48
CA GLY A 224 8.19 -5.65 -29.73
C GLY A 224 8.10 -6.04 -31.22
N GLU A 225 7.56 -7.23 -31.48
CA GLU A 225 7.31 -7.74 -32.82
C GLU A 225 5.99 -7.22 -33.40
N TRP A 226 5.92 -7.12 -34.74
CA TRP A 226 4.71 -6.73 -35.45
C TRP A 226 3.69 -7.86 -35.44
N ALA A 227 2.49 -7.58 -34.92
CA ALA A 227 1.39 -8.53 -34.87
C ALA A 227 0.11 -7.93 -35.49
N ALA A 228 -0.84 -8.80 -35.81
CA ALA A 228 -2.17 -8.36 -36.23
C ALA A 228 -2.91 -7.72 -35.04
N TRP A 229 -3.88 -6.84 -35.34
CA TRP A 229 -4.69 -6.18 -34.31
C TRP A 229 -5.35 -7.18 -33.34
N ASP A 230 -5.91 -8.28 -33.88
CA ASP A 230 -6.58 -9.33 -33.10
C ASP A 230 -5.64 -10.08 -32.15
N ASP A 231 -4.37 -10.29 -32.54
CA ASP A 231 -3.39 -10.96 -31.69
C ASP A 231 -2.98 -10.11 -30.48
N VAL A 232 -3.02 -8.79 -30.63
CA VAL A 232 -2.60 -7.82 -29.60
C VAL A 232 -3.76 -7.45 -28.67
N PHE A 233 -4.95 -7.18 -29.22
CA PHE A 233 -6.10 -6.67 -28.48
C PHE A 233 -7.30 -7.64 -28.35
N GLY A 234 -7.29 -8.78 -29.06
CA GLY A 234 -8.28 -9.86 -28.92
C GLY A 234 -8.06 -10.73 -27.68
#